data_AF-A0A443Q9K8-F1
#
_entry.id   AF-A0A443Q9K8-F1
#
_cell.length_a   1.000
_cell.length_b   1.000
_cell.length_c   1.000
_cell.angle_alpha   90.00
_cell.angle_beta   90.00
_cell.angle_gamma   90.00
#
_symmetry.space_group_name_H-M   'P 1'
#
loop_
_entity.id
_entity.type
_entity.pdbx_description
1 polymer ?
#
loop_
_entity_poly.entity_id
_entity_poly.type
_entity_poly.pdbx_seq_one_letter_code
_entity_poly.pdbx_strand_id
1 'polypeptide(L)'
;MAKYITAHPFAHNIKGLDKIYDKISFVSTQNYADGYLKLMREFKRFTLRSLKEDIDEIIQKQSRENAYNPAETSTITLIGALQRKLFVAGAPLSVNFGRVAFLAGQESIQGFEDGRISAFDYKGEQINWWHKNLHFIYENGTPQCFDDYNSSIIDVRIEKKKWTHHAYK
;
A
#
# COMPACT_ATOMS: atom_id res chain seq x y z
N MET A 1 6.72 11.12 9.61
CA MET A 1 7.30 10.23 10.64
C MET A 1 6.35 9.04 10.77
N ALA A 2 6.83 7.79 10.65
CA ALA A 2 5.95 6.62 10.63
C ALA A 2 5.16 6.49 11.95
N LYS A 3 3.83 6.40 11.86
CA LYS A 3 2.94 6.35 13.04
C LYS A 3 3.00 5.00 13.77
N TYR A 4 3.32 3.91 13.06
CA TYR A 4 3.57 2.56 13.59
C TYR A 4 4.29 1.70 12.53
N ILE A 5 4.97 0.62 12.94
CA ILE A 5 5.84 -0.20 12.06
C ILE A 5 5.22 -1.59 11.76
N THR A 6 4.30 -2.10 12.60
CA THR A 6 3.88 -3.52 12.56
C THR A 6 2.39 -3.76 12.63
N ALA A 7 1.66 -3.14 13.54
CA ALA A 7 0.22 -3.22 13.61
C ALA A 7 -0.26 -1.98 14.33
N HIS A 8 -1.47 -1.53 14.00
CA HIS A 8 -2.07 -0.45 14.75
C HIS A 8 -2.29 -0.90 16.21
N PRO A 9 -2.09 -0.04 17.23
CA PRO A 9 -2.18 -0.42 18.65
C PRO A 9 -3.47 -1.12 19.10
N PHE A 10 -4.59 -0.96 18.37
CA PHE A 10 -5.85 -1.65 18.69
C PHE A 10 -5.70 -3.17 18.58
N ALA A 11 -4.80 -3.65 17.71
CA ALA A 11 -4.62 -5.07 17.43
C ALA A 11 -3.69 -5.75 18.45
N HIS A 12 -3.05 -4.99 19.34
CA HIS A 12 -2.16 -5.53 20.37
C HIS A 12 -2.92 -6.12 21.56
N ASN A 13 -4.24 -5.95 21.64
CA ASN A 13 -5.02 -6.54 22.73
C ASN A 13 -6.37 -7.09 22.23
N ILE A 14 -6.82 -8.17 22.88
CA ILE A 14 -8.03 -8.91 22.47
C ILE A 14 -9.29 -8.06 22.61
N LYS A 15 -9.38 -7.19 23.62
CA LYS A 15 -10.53 -6.29 23.82
C LYS A 15 -10.71 -5.30 22.67
N GLY A 16 -9.61 -4.81 22.10
CA GLY A 16 -9.58 -3.92 20.96
C GLY A 16 -10.03 -4.63 19.69
N LEU A 17 -9.60 -5.88 19.51
CA LEU A 17 -10.08 -6.76 18.44
C LEU A 17 -11.59 -7.05 18.58
N ASP A 18 -12.02 -7.49 19.76
CA ASP A 18 -13.42 -7.82 20.06
C ASP A 18 -14.34 -6.64 19.80
N LYS A 19 -13.91 -5.41 20.14
CA LYS A 19 -14.66 -4.18 19.86
C LYS A 19 -14.86 -3.92 18.37
N ILE A 20 -13.91 -4.30 17.52
CA ILE A 20 -14.00 -4.10 16.06
C ILE A 20 -14.89 -5.17 15.41
N TYR A 21 -14.81 -6.41 15.90
CA TYR A 21 -15.53 -7.55 15.35
C TYR A 21 -16.84 -7.87 16.08
N ASP A 22 -17.28 -7.02 17.03
CA ASP A 22 -18.44 -7.24 17.91
C ASP A 22 -19.74 -7.56 17.15
N LYS A 23 -19.91 -6.99 15.96
CA LYS A 23 -21.09 -7.12 15.10
C LYS A 23 -20.99 -8.25 14.07
N ILE A 24 -19.83 -8.89 13.96
CA ILE A 24 -19.59 -9.94 12.98
C ILE A 24 -19.77 -11.29 13.69
N SER A 25 -20.72 -12.09 13.23
CA SER A 25 -20.89 -13.46 13.71
C SER A 25 -19.75 -14.36 13.23
N PHE A 26 -19.43 -15.39 14.01
CA PHE A 26 -18.44 -16.40 13.60
C PHE A 26 -18.79 -16.99 12.22
N VAL A 27 -17.83 -16.92 11.29
CA VAL A 27 -17.94 -17.47 9.94
C VAL A 27 -17.27 -18.83 9.91
N SER A 28 -18.02 -19.85 9.52
CA SER A 28 -17.60 -21.23 9.41
C SER A 28 -18.00 -21.82 8.06
N THR A 29 -17.51 -23.01 7.74
CA THR A 29 -17.87 -23.70 6.50
C THR A 29 -19.36 -24.02 6.43
N GLN A 30 -20.02 -24.23 7.57
CA GLN A 30 -21.45 -24.58 7.65
C GLN A 30 -22.37 -23.37 7.43
N ASN A 31 -21.92 -22.15 7.71
CA ASN A 31 -22.72 -20.93 7.58
C ASN A 31 -22.11 -19.90 6.61
N TYR A 32 -21.15 -20.32 5.78
CA TYR A 32 -20.26 -19.43 5.02
C TYR A 32 -21.01 -18.34 4.26
N ALA A 33 -22.06 -18.69 3.51
CA ALA A 33 -22.81 -17.73 2.71
C ALA A 33 -23.49 -16.65 3.58
N ASP A 34 -24.16 -17.05 4.67
CA ASP A 34 -24.81 -16.13 5.61
C ASP A 34 -23.79 -15.28 6.38
N GLY A 35 -22.71 -15.92 6.87
CA GLY A 35 -21.60 -15.25 7.53
C GLY A 35 -20.93 -14.20 6.65
N TYR A 36 -20.68 -14.54 5.38
CA TYR A 36 -20.12 -13.61 4.38
C TYR A 36 -21.06 -12.43 4.12
N LEU A 37 -22.36 -12.66 3.92
CA LEU A 37 -23.32 -11.57 3.70
C LEU A 37 -23.43 -10.63 4.90
N LYS A 38 -23.35 -11.15 6.13
CA LYS A 38 -23.29 -10.34 7.36
C LYS A 38 -22.01 -9.52 7.43
N LEU A 39 -20.86 -10.13 7.17
CA LEU A 39 -19.58 -9.42 7.10
C LEU A 39 -19.63 -8.27 6.09
N MET A 40 -20.11 -8.52 4.87
CA MET A 40 -20.21 -7.50 3.81
C MET A 40 -21.17 -6.38 4.18
N ARG A 41 -22.25 -6.67 4.92
CA ARG A 41 -23.18 -5.66 5.43
C ARG A 41 -22.51 -4.75 6.44
N GLU A 42 -21.77 -5.31 7.40
CA GLU A 42 -21.04 -4.51 8.40
C GLU A 42 -19.91 -3.71 7.75
N PHE A 43 -19.20 -4.29 6.78
CA PHE A 43 -18.19 -3.57 5.99
C PHE A 43 -18.79 -2.35 5.27
N LYS A 44 -19.95 -2.51 4.61
CA LYS A 44 -20.66 -1.38 3.98
C LYS A 44 -21.08 -0.31 4.99
N ARG A 45 -21.59 -0.72 6.16
CA ARG A 45 -21.97 0.22 7.24
C ARG A 45 -20.76 0.99 7.75
N PHE A 46 -19.63 0.32 7.90
CA PHE A 46 -18.37 0.93 8.29
C PHE A 46 -17.90 1.97 7.27
N THR A 47 -17.87 1.62 5.98
CA THR A 47 -17.53 2.56 4.89
C THR A 47 -18.49 3.75 4.82
N LEU A 48 -19.79 3.56 5.09
CA LEU A 48 -20.75 4.66 5.11
C LEU A 48 -20.56 5.60 6.31
N ARG A 49 -20.12 5.07 7.46
CA ARG A 49 -19.80 5.90 8.65
C ARG A 49 -18.54 6.70 8.46
N SER A 50 -17.54 6.15 7.79
CA SER A 50 -16.30 6.87 7.47
C SER A 50 -16.51 8.07 6.55
N LEU A 51 -17.70 8.22 5.92
CA LEU A 51 -18.04 9.45 5.20
C LEU A 51 -18.37 10.64 6.14
N LYS A 52 -18.63 10.38 7.42
CA LYS A 52 -18.98 11.39 8.44
C LYS A 52 -17.93 11.54 9.53
N GLU A 53 -17.15 10.50 9.78
CA GLU A 53 -16.10 10.44 10.78
C GLU A 53 -14.74 10.71 10.12
N ASP A 54 -13.77 11.22 10.90
CA ASP A 54 -12.41 11.44 10.40
C ASP A 54 -11.77 10.10 9.99
N ILE A 55 -11.45 10.00 8.71
CA ILE A 55 -11.15 8.75 7.98
C ILE A 55 -9.83 8.12 8.47
N ASP A 56 -8.96 8.94 9.05
CA ASP A 56 -7.61 8.61 9.52
C ASP A 56 -7.57 7.52 10.59
N GLU A 57 -8.63 7.36 11.39
CA GLU A 57 -8.68 6.33 12.44
C GLU A 57 -9.25 5.00 11.94
N ILE A 58 -9.83 4.96 10.74
CA ILE A 58 -10.62 3.86 10.17
C ILE A 58 -9.82 3.11 9.11
N ILE A 59 -9.14 3.82 8.21
CA ILE A 59 -8.33 3.21 7.14
C ILE A 59 -7.07 2.54 7.72
N GLN A 60 -6.48 3.11 8.77
CA GLN A 60 -5.38 2.52 9.53
C GLN A 60 -5.73 1.16 10.20
N LYS A 61 -7.02 0.79 10.25
CA LYS A 61 -7.49 -0.50 10.76
C LYS A 61 -7.50 -1.64 9.73
N GLN A 62 -7.21 -1.37 8.47
CA GLN A 62 -7.05 -2.43 7.47
C GLN A 62 -5.61 -2.92 7.44
N SER A 63 -5.39 -4.19 7.80
CA SER A 63 -4.11 -4.86 7.58
C SER A 63 -3.90 -5.05 6.08
N ARG A 64 -3.27 -4.08 5.42
CA ARG A 64 -2.68 -4.28 4.10
C ARG A 64 -1.23 -4.69 4.29
N GLU A 65 -0.84 -5.76 3.62
CA GLU A 65 0.47 -6.38 3.83
C GLU A 65 1.65 -5.48 3.40
N ASN A 66 1.38 -4.54 2.48
CA ASN A 66 2.18 -3.38 2.11
C ASN A 66 1.23 -2.40 1.41
N ALA A 67 1.13 -1.16 1.88
CA ALA A 67 0.34 -0.14 1.17
C ALA A 67 0.82 1.26 1.53
N TYR A 68 1.38 1.96 0.55
CA TYR A 68 1.44 3.41 0.52
C TYR A 68 0.02 3.99 0.38
N ASN A 69 -0.33 4.97 1.22
CA ASN A 69 -1.59 5.70 1.11
C ASN A 69 -1.29 7.18 0.79
N PRO A 70 -1.63 7.69 -0.41
CA PRO A 70 -1.35 9.08 -0.78
C PRO A 70 -2.08 10.10 0.11
N ALA A 71 -3.23 9.73 0.69
CA ALA A 71 -3.97 10.59 1.63
C ALA A 71 -3.35 10.57 3.04
N GLU A 72 -2.55 9.55 3.37
CA GLU A 72 -1.81 9.46 4.63
C GLU A 72 -0.31 9.41 4.34
N THR A 73 0.29 10.58 4.10
CA THR A 73 1.71 10.78 3.76
C THR A 73 2.71 10.27 4.79
N SER A 74 2.25 9.67 5.88
CA SER A 74 3.06 9.26 7.03
C SER A 74 2.98 7.79 7.38
N THR A 75 2.28 6.95 6.61
CA THR A 75 1.98 5.57 7.02
C THR A 75 2.60 4.54 6.08
N ILE A 76 3.85 4.16 6.33
CA ILE A 76 4.45 2.96 5.73
C ILE A 76 4.02 1.75 6.56
N THR A 77 3.06 1.00 6.03
CA THR A 77 2.41 -0.11 6.74
C THR A 77 3.11 -1.43 6.35
N LEU A 78 4.18 -1.81 7.07
CA LEU A 78 4.99 -3.04 6.80
C LEU A 78 4.43 -4.30 7.48
N ILE A 79 3.12 -4.33 7.76
CA ILE A 79 2.45 -5.34 8.62
C ILE A 79 2.64 -6.77 8.08
N GLY A 80 2.58 -6.94 6.75
CA GLY A 80 2.80 -8.24 6.10
C GLY A 80 4.24 -8.51 5.71
N ALA A 81 5.00 -7.45 5.40
CA ALA A 81 6.42 -7.54 5.11
C ALA A 81 7.24 -8.11 6.28
N LEU A 82 7.00 -7.72 7.53
CA LEU A 82 7.80 -8.21 8.65
C LEU A 82 7.51 -9.66 9.07
N GLN A 83 6.61 -10.37 8.37
CA GLN A 83 6.53 -11.82 8.47
C GLN A 83 7.91 -12.44 8.21
N ARG A 84 8.19 -13.59 8.84
CA ARG A 84 9.48 -14.33 8.99
C ARG A 84 10.48 -14.39 7.81
N LYS A 85 10.14 -13.88 6.63
CA LYS A 85 10.97 -13.84 5.42
C LYS A 85 11.87 -12.60 5.32
N LEU A 86 11.55 -11.46 5.96
CA LEU A 86 12.26 -10.19 5.71
C LEU A 86 13.21 -9.72 6.82
N PHE A 87 12.97 -10.13 8.07
CA PHE A 87 13.88 -9.89 9.20
C PHE A 87 14.18 -11.19 9.93
N VAL A 88 15.46 -11.45 10.21
CA VAL A 88 15.92 -12.61 10.98
C VAL A 88 16.70 -12.12 12.19
N ALA A 89 16.18 -12.39 13.39
CA ALA A 89 16.87 -12.07 14.63
C ALA A 89 18.22 -12.80 14.69
N GLY A 90 19.30 -12.06 14.96
CA GLY A 90 20.66 -12.60 15.03
C GLY A 90 21.39 -12.75 13.68
N ALA A 91 20.75 -12.44 12.55
CA ALA A 91 21.43 -12.40 11.25
C ALA A 91 22.37 -11.18 11.14
N PRO A 92 23.39 -11.21 10.25
CA PRO A 92 24.24 -10.06 9.99
C PRO A 92 23.44 -8.83 9.58
N LEU A 93 23.92 -7.65 9.97
CA LEU A 93 23.27 -6.37 9.66
C LEU A 93 22.99 -6.23 8.15
N SER A 94 23.89 -6.67 7.28
CA SER A 94 23.72 -6.60 5.83
C SER A 94 22.46 -7.32 5.32
N VAL A 95 22.09 -8.46 5.92
CA VAL A 95 20.92 -9.25 5.52
C VAL A 95 19.64 -8.53 5.91
N ASN A 96 19.54 -8.07 7.15
CA ASN A 96 18.35 -7.38 7.65
C ASN A 96 18.23 -5.98 7.05
N PHE A 97 19.34 -5.25 6.96
CA PHE A 97 19.37 -3.92 6.38
C PHE A 97 18.99 -3.96 4.91
N GLY A 98 19.59 -4.83 4.10
CA GLY A 98 19.27 -4.91 2.67
C GLY A 98 17.78 -5.17 2.42
N ARG A 99 17.17 -6.08 3.16
CA ARG A 99 15.74 -6.45 3.00
C ARG A 99 14.80 -5.37 3.51
N VAL A 100 15.02 -4.88 4.73
CA VAL A 100 14.15 -3.87 5.36
C VAL A 100 14.31 -2.52 4.66
N ALA A 101 15.54 -2.10 4.34
CA ALA A 101 15.78 -0.83 3.66
C ALA A 101 15.27 -0.84 2.21
N PHE A 102 15.36 -1.98 1.50
CA PHE A 102 14.76 -2.10 0.17
C PHE A 102 13.25 -1.86 0.22
N LEU A 103 12.55 -2.50 1.16
CA LEU A 103 11.10 -2.33 1.29
C LEU A 103 10.71 -0.93 1.75
N ALA A 104 11.42 -0.39 2.74
CA ALA A 104 11.19 0.99 3.16
C ALA A 104 11.42 1.96 1.99
N GLY A 105 12.44 1.71 1.16
CA GLY A 105 12.70 2.48 -0.06
C GLY A 105 11.58 2.33 -1.09
N GLN A 106 11.14 1.11 -1.39
CA GLN A 106 10.05 0.84 -2.33
C GLN A 106 8.75 1.53 -1.90
N GLU A 107 8.37 1.46 -0.63
CA GLU A 107 7.18 2.14 -0.10
C GLU A 107 7.35 3.68 -0.10
N SER A 108 8.56 4.18 0.12
CA SER A 108 8.83 5.62 0.03
C SER A 108 8.74 6.14 -1.40
N ILE A 109 9.17 5.34 -2.39
CA ILE A 109 9.16 5.71 -3.81
C ILE A 109 7.75 5.63 -4.39
N GLN A 110 6.86 4.77 -3.89
CA GLN A 110 5.46 4.68 -4.33
C GLN A 110 4.72 6.03 -4.32
N GLY A 111 5.06 6.93 -3.39
CA GLY A 111 4.55 8.32 -3.38
C GLY A 111 4.92 9.17 -4.58
N PHE A 112 5.85 8.68 -5.40
CA PHE A 112 6.44 9.34 -6.55
C PHE A 112 6.50 8.41 -7.77
N GLU A 113 5.69 7.35 -7.85
CA GLU A 113 5.72 6.41 -9.00
C GLU A 113 4.85 6.85 -10.19
N ASP A 114 3.71 7.50 -9.94
CA ASP A 114 2.76 7.96 -10.97
C ASP A 114 2.39 9.43 -10.73
N GLY A 115 2.16 10.19 -11.80
CA GLY A 115 1.68 11.58 -11.79
C GLY A 115 0.40 11.78 -10.97
N ARG A 116 -0.46 10.76 -10.86
CA ARG A 116 -1.65 10.82 -10.00
C ARG A 116 -1.30 10.79 -8.51
N ILE A 117 -0.27 10.04 -8.14
CA ILE A 117 0.16 9.84 -6.75
C ILE A 117 1.13 10.96 -6.34
N SER A 118 2.03 11.36 -7.24
CA SER A 118 2.99 12.44 -7.02
C SER A 118 2.34 13.82 -6.91
N ALA A 119 1.07 13.95 -7.27
CA ALA A 119 0.26 15.16 -7.09
C ALA A 119 -0.24 15.34 -5.64
N PHE A 120 0.05 14.43 -4.72
CA PHE A 120 -0.25 14.59 -3.31
C PHE A 120 0.93 15.26 -2.60
N ASP A 121 0.67 16.35 -1.88
CA ASP A 121 1.71 17.04 -1.10
C ASP A 121 2.02 16.29 0.21
N TYR A 122 2.89 16.86 1.05
CA TYR A 122 3.27 16.24 2.34
C TYR A 122 2.12 16.14 3.35
N LYS A 123 0.97 16.78 3.11
CA LYS A 123 -0.25 16.67 3.93
C LYS A 123 -1.26 15.67 3.36
N GLY A 124 -1.04 15.16 2.15
CA GLY A 124 -1.98 14.29 1.47
C GLY A 124 -3.07 15.07 0.73
N GLU A 125 -2.83 16.35 0.46
CA GLU A 125 -3.72 17.17 -0.37
C GLU A 125 -3.31 17.01 -1.84
N GLN A 126 -4.30 16.77 -2.71
CA GLN A 126 -4.04 16.68 -4.15
C GLN A 126 -3.84 18.09 -4.73
N ILE A 127 -2.60 18.54 -4.76
CA ILE A 127 -2.17 19.84 -5.28
C ILE A 127 -0.90 19.68 -6.10
N ASN A 128 -0.82 20.37 -7.24
CA ASN A 128 0.44 20.38 -7.98
C ASN A 128 1.48 21.26 -7.25
N TRP A 129 2.32 20.61 -6.46
CA TRP A 129 3.43 21.22 -5.71
C TRP A 129 4.76 21.19 -6.48
N TRP A 130 4.78 20.66 -7.70
CA TRP A 130 5.98 20.57 -8.52
C TRP A 130 6.30 21.90 -9.19
N HIS A 131 7.59 22.21 -9.32
CA HIS A 131 8.01 23.24 -10.25
C HIS A 131 7.71 22.78 -11.69
N LYS A 132 7.12 23.66 -12.52
CA LYS A 132 6.62 23.34 -13.87
C LYS A 132 7.60 22.54 -14.72
N ASN A 133 8.86 22.96 -14.76
CA ASN A 133 9.89 22.28 -15.58
C ASN A 133 10.22 20.89 -15.03
N LEU A 134 10.23 20.70 -13.70
CA LEU A 134 10.50 19.40 -13.08
C LEU A 134 9.33 18.44 -13.30
N HIS A 135 8.10 18.92 -13.18
CA HIS A 135 6.91 18.12 -13.48
C HIS A 135 6.93 17.63 -14.92
N PHE A 136 7.24 18.52 -15.88
CA PHE A 136 7.34 18.16 -17.29
C PHE A 136 8.40 17.08 -17.55
N ILE A 137 9.59 17.20 -16.94
CA ILE A 137 10.65 16.19 -17.06
C ILE A 137 10.21 14.88 -16.42
N TYR A 138 9.58 14.93 -15.26
CA TYR A 138 9.12 13.74 -14.54
C TYR A 138 8.05 12.97 -15.33
N GLU A 139 7.01 13.66 -15.81
CA GLU A 139 5.91 13.03 -16.56
C GLU A 139 6.34 12.49 -17.93
N ASN A 140 7.27 13.17 -18.62
CA ASN A 140 7.61 12.81 -20.00
C ASN A 140 8.95 12.07 -20.12
N GLY A 141 9.91 12.34 -19.24
CA GLY A 141 11.26 11.76 -19.29
C GLY A 141 11.37 10.44 -18.54
N THR A 142 10.68 10.29 -17.41
CA THR A 142 10.76 9.07 -16.59
C THR A 142 10.17 7.84 -17.30
N PRO A 143 8.96 7.91 -17.89
CA PRO A 143 8.40 6.76 -18.60
C PRO A 143 9.27 6.33 -19.79
N GLN A 144 9.81 7.29 -20.54
CA GLN A 144 10.68 7.02 -21.69
C GLN A 144 11.93 6.24 -21.28
N CYS A 145 12.58 6.64 -20.18
CA CYS A 145 13.75 5.93 -19.65
C CYS A 145 13.43 4.46 -19.28
N PHE A 146 12.28 4.23 -18.65
CA PHE A 146 11.83 2.87 -18.31
C PHE A 146 11.47 2.05 -19.54
N ASP A 147 10.83 2.64 -20.54
CA ASP A 147 10.53 1.97 -21.81
C ASP A 147 11.81 1.58 -22.56
N ASP A 148 12.80 2.47 -22.58
CA ASP A 148 14.12 2.20 -23.17
C ASP A 148 14.83 1.04 -22.44
N TYR A 149 14.83 1.05 -21.10
CA TYR A 149 15.40 -0.02 -20.30
C TYR A 149 14.67 -1.35 -20.53
N ASN A 150 13.35 -1.38 -20.41
CA ASN A 150 12.56 -2.61 -20.53
C ASN A 150 12.61 -3.20 -21.94
N SER A 151 12.65 -2.36 -22.97
CA SER A 151 12.79 -2.82 -24.36
C SER A 151 14.19 -3.36 -24.69
N SER A 152 15.21 -3.02 -23.88
CA SER A 152 16.56 -3.58 -24.00
C SER A 152 16.70 -4.98 -23.40
N ILE A 153 15.77 -5.40 -22.53
CA ILE A 153 15.78 -6.74 -21.92
C ILE A 153 15.18 -7.75 -22.89
N ILE A 154 16.03 -8.64 -23.40
CA ILE A 154 15.65 -9.71 -24.30
C ILE A 154 15.70 -11.04 -23.53
N ASP A 155 14.54 -11.67 -23.29
CA ASP A 155 14.53 -13.09 -22.90
C ASP A 155 14.83 -13.92 -24.14
N VAL A 156 15.99 -14.57 -24.17
CA VAL A 156 16.47 -15.39 -25.30
C VAL A 156 15.50 -16.55 -25.63
N ARG A 157 14.59 -16.90 -24.70
CA ARG A 157 13.58 -17.95 -24.88
C ARG A 157 12.25 -17.44 -25.41
N ILE A 158 12.01 -16.13 -25.40
CA ILE A 158 10.77 -15.52 -25.86
C ILE A 158 11.11 -14.66 -27.07
N GLU A 159 11.04 -15.25 -28.27
CA GLU A 159 11.13 -14.48 -29.51
C GLU A 159 10.17 -13.28 -29.45
N LYS A 160 10.75 -12.09 -29.67
CA LYS A 160 10.17 -10.74 -29.52
C LYS A 160 8.64 -10.68 -29.69
N LYS A 161 7.89 -10.84 -28.60
CA LYS A 161 6.56 -10.22 -28.50
C LYS A 161 6.75 -8.84 -27.91
N LYS A 162 6.67 -7.82 -28.79
CA LYS A 162 6.56 -6.41 -28.38
C LYS A 162 5.39 -6.29 -27.40
N TRP A 163 5.68 -5.99 -26.15
CA TRP A 163 4.66 -5.59 -25.19
C TRP A 163 4.23 -4.16 -25.55
N THR A 164 3.10 -4.04 -26.24
CA THR A 164 2.44 -2.75 -26.42
C THR A 164 1.62 -2.46 -25.16
N HIS A 165 2.14 -1.62 -24.27
CA HIS A 165 1.31 -1.01 -23.24
C HIS A 165 0.24 -0.16 -23.94
N HIS A 166 -1.00 -0.65 -23.93
CA HIS A 166 -2.15 0.20 -24.20
C HIS A 166 -2.29 1.13 -22.99
N ALA A 167 -1.70 2.32 -23.11
CA ALA A 167 -2.04 3.44 -22.24
C ALA A 167 -3.55 3.68 -22.37
N TYR A 168 -4.29 3.45 -21.29
CA TYR A 168 -5.69 3.81 -21.20
C TYR A 168 -5.79 5.33 -21.36
N LYS A 169 -6.38 5.76 -22.48
CA LYS A 169 -6.81 7.15 -22.71
C LYS A 169 -7.96 7.52 -21.77
#